data_AF-A0A1H9J3W2-F1
#
_entry.id   AF-A0A1H9J3W2-F1
#
_cell.length_a   1.000
_cell.length_b   1.000
_cell.length_c   1.000
_cell.angle_alpha   90.00
_cell.angle_beta   90.00
_cell.angle_gamma   90.00
#
_symmetry.space_group_name_H-M   'P 1'
#
loop_
_entity.id
_entity.type
_entity.pdbx_description
1 polymer ?
#
loop_
_entity_poly.entity_id
_entity_poly.type
_entity_poly.pdbx_seq_one_letter_code
_entity_poly.pdbx_strand_id
1 'polypeptide(L)'
;MPDYPDADNFTSPFFGKGNVLGNNYTNDDLTGTLIARTAAQSDRTATGPDYAEIQDIVAEQLPVLPIWQAKQYAVAGDNVYGLENCLDTSTVFRFWELSKG
;
A
#
# COMPACT_ATOMS: atom_id res chain seq x y z
N MET A 1 -3.23 2.66 -4.81
CA MET A 1 -3.29 3.07 -3.39
C MET A 1 -3.68 1.83 -2.62
N PRO A 2 -2.95 1.47 -1.57
CA PRO A 2 -3.22 0.24 -0.83
C PRO A 2 -4.60 0.30 -0.17
N ASP A 3 -5.48 -0.60 -0.61
CA ASP A 3 -6.88 -0.73 -0.22
C ASP A 3 -7.16 -2.01 0.61
N TYR A 4 -6.20 -2.93 0.72
CA TYR A 4 -6.23 -4.14 1.56
C TYR A 4 -4.81 -4.63 1.93
N PRO A 5 -4.65 -5.41 3.02
CA PRO A 5 -3.33 -5.81 3.56
C PRO A 5 -2.69 -6.96 2.75
N ASP A 6 -2.24 -6.65 1.53
CA ASP A 6 -1.40 -7.51 0.70
C ASP A 6 -0.17 -6.71 0.24
N ALA A 7 1.01 -7.35 0.24
CA ALA A 7 2.26 -6.70 -0.16
C ALA A 7 2.28 -6.28 -1.65
N ASP A 8 1.49 -6.92 -2.52
CA ASP A 8 1.35 -6.50 -3.93
C ASP A 8 0.83 -5.06 -4.02
N ASN A 9 -0.07 -4.71 -3.09
CA ASN A 9 -0.75 -3.44 -3.04
C ASN A 9 0.18 -2.26 -2.68
N PHE A 10 1.35 -2.57 -2.13
CA PHE A 10 2.41 -1.63 -1.78
C PHE A 10 3.61 -1.69 -2.74
N THR A 11 3.58 -2.58 -3.75
CA THR A 11 4.70 -2.76 -4.69
C THR A 11 4.28 -2.47 -6.12
N SER A 12 3.29 -3.18 -6.67
CA SER A 12 2.81 -3.02 -8.05
C SER A 12 2.47 -1.58 -8.43
N PRO A 13 1.70 -0.80 -7.63
CA PRO A 13 1.37 0.58 -7.99
C PRO A 13 2.58 1.54 -8.01
N PHE A 14 3.63 1.24 -7.25
CA PHE A 14 4.76 2.15 -7.02
C PHE A 14 6.01 1.81 -7.87
N PHE A 15 6.20 0.53 -8.19
CA PHE A 15 7.39 0.03 -8.89
C PHE A 15 7.04 -0.74 -10.17
N GLY A 16 5.76 -1.05 -10.40
CA GLY A 16 5.26 -1.66 -11.62
C GLY A 16 5.31 -0.73 -12.84
N LYS A 17 5.02 -1.29 -14.02
CA LYS A 17 4.93 -0.51 -15.26
C LYS A 17 3.78 0.51 -15.16
N GLY A 18 4.07 1.77 -15.49
CA GLY A 18 3.07 2.85 -15.39
C GLY A 18 2.81 3.27 -13.95
N ASN A 19 3.84 3.20 -13.09
CA ASN A 19 3.72 3.52 -11.67
C ASN A 19 3.07 4.89 -11.41
N VAL A 20 2.37 5.00 -10.28
CA VAL A 20 1.58 6.19 -9.91
C VAL A 20 2.43 7.39 -9.51
N LEU A 21 3.73 7.20 -9.24
CA LEU A 21 4.64 8.28 -8.84
C LEU A 21 5.03 9.16 -10.03
N GLY A 22 4.92 8.65 -11.26
CA GLY A 22 5.32 9.38 -12.47
C GLY A 22 6.80 9.79 -12.45
N ASN A 23 7.63 9.08 -11.67
CA ASN A 23 9.04 9.40 -11.43
C ASN A 23 9.99 8.83 -12.51
N ASN A 24 9.44 8.26 -13.59
CA ASN A 24 10.17 7.58 -14.67
C ASN A 24 11.10 6.45 -14.22
N TYR A 25 10.91 5.91 -13.01
CA TYR A 25 11.64 4.76 -12.54
C TYR A 25 11.17 3.48 -13.26
N THR A 26 12.13 2.73 -13.79
CA THR A 26 11.89 1.44 -14.45
C THR A 26 12.99 0.46 -14.03
N ASN A 27 12.59 -0.76 -13.70
CA ASN A 27 13.49 -1.87 -13.44
C ASN A 27 12.88 -3.14 -14.06
N ASP A 28 13.60 -3.74 -15.01
CA ASP A 28 13.08 -4.87 -15.80
C ASP A 28 12.95 -6.15 -14.97
N ASP A 29 13.79 -6.32 -13.95
CA ASP A 29 13.68 -7.47 -13.04
C ASP A 29 12.44 -7.35 -12.15
N LEU A 30 12.18 -6.15 -11.62
CA LEU A 30 10.96 -5.87 -10.85
C LEU A 30 9.70 -6.07 -11.70
N THR A 31 9.64 -5.41 -12.87
CA THR A 31 8.41 -5.34 -13.68
C THR A 31 8.19 -6.56 -14.55
N GLY A 32 9.26 -7.20 -15.03
CA GLY A 32 9.20 -8.35 -15.92
C GLY A 32 9.16 -9.69 -15.19
N THR A 33 9.66 -9.76 -13.94
CA THR A 33 9.82 -11.02 -13.22
C THR A 33 9.19 -11.00 -11.84
N LEU A 34 9.70 -10.19 -10.92
CA LEU A 34 9.39 -10.33 -9.49
C LEU A 34 7.92 -10.01 -9.18
N ILE A 35 7.41 -8.89 -9.68
CA ILE A 35 5.99 -8.51 -9.49
C ILE A 35 5.05 -9.51 -10.18
N ALA A 36 5.41 -9.98 -11.38
CA ALA A 36 4.60 -10.98 -12.09
C ALA A 36 4.56 -12.32 -11.34
N ARG A 37 5.69 -12.74 -10.74
CA ARG A 37 5.81 -13.97 -9.96
C ARG A 37 4.98 -13.91 -8.68
N THR A 38 5.00 -12.80 -7.94
CA THR A 38 4.15 -12.63 -6.75
C THR A 38 2.67 -12.57 -7.09
N ALA A 39 2.29 -11.94 -8.22
CA ALA A 39 0.91 -11.90 -8.69
C ALA A 39 0.38 -13.28 -9.11
N ALA A 40 1.23 -14.12 -9.72
CA ALA A 40 0.86 -15.47 -10.16
C ALA A 40 0.84 -16.52 -9.03
N GLN A 41 1.37 -16.19 -7.84
CA GLN A 41 1.45 -17.10 -6.71
C GLN A 41 0.16 -17.08 -5.87
N SER A 42 -0.52 -18.23 -5.78
CA SER A 42 -1.74 -18.39 -4.99
C SER A 42 -1.48 -18.55 -3.49
N ASP A 43 -0.37 -19.16 -3.11
CA ASP A 43 0.05 -19.27 -1.71
C ASP A 43 0.82 -18.02 -1.27
N ARG A 44 0.15 -17.14 -0.53
CA ARG A 44 0.73 -15.88 -0.04
C ARG A 44 1.89 -16.09 0.92
N THR A 45 2.04 -17.27 1.52
CA THR A 45 3.22 -17.55 2.35
C THR A 45 4.47 -17.81 1.52
N ALA A 46 4.30 -18.20 0.25
CA ALA A 46 5.41 -18.47 -0.68
C ALA A 46 5.96 -17.22 -1.38
N THR A 47 5.30 -16.06 -1.28
CA THR A 47 5.76 -14.80 -1.91
C THR A 47 6.79 -14.03 -1.08
N GLY A 48 7.10 -14.48 0.14
CA GLY A 48 8.00 -13.78 1.06
C GLY A 48 9.39 -13.48 0.48
N PRO A 49 10.09 -14.46 -0.12
CA PRO A 49 11.41 -14.23 -0.72
C PRO A 49 11.40 -13.19 -1.84
N ASP A 50 10.38 -13.24 -2.71
CA ASP A 50 10.24 -12.30 -3.83
C ASP A 50 10.02 -10.88 -3.33
N TYR A 51 9.17 -10.69 -2.31
CA TYR A 51 8.96 -9.38 -1.71
C TYR A 51 10.18 -8.86 -0.95
N ALA A 52 11.02 -9.74 -0.41
CA ALA A 52 12.30 -9.33 0.19
C ALA A 52 13.25 -8.79 -0.91
N GLU A 53 13.37 -9.52 -2.02
CA GLU A 53 14.20 -9.10 -3.16
C GLU A 53 13.72 -7.78 -3.78
N ILE A 54 12.39 -7.60 -3.92
CA ILE A 54 11.81 -6.32 -4.34
C ILE A 54 12.22 -5.19 -3.39
N GLN A 55 12.15 -5.42 -2.07
CA GLN A 55 12.51 -4.41 -1.08
C GLN A 55 14.01 -4.09 -1.08
N ASP A 56 14.88 -5.07 -1.29
CA ASP A 56 16.32 -4.87 -1.40
C ASP A 56 16.67 -3.99 -2.61
N ILE A 57 16.09 -4.28 -3.78
CA ILE A 57 16.28 -3.46 -4.99
C ILE A 57 15.81 -2.02 -4.77
N VAL A 58 14.63 -1.83 -4.17
CA VAL A 58 14.09 -0.50 -3.88
C VAL A 58 14.96 0.25 -2.87
N ALA A 59 15.48 -0.44 -1.84
CA ALA A 59 16.35 0.15 -0.84
C ALA A 59 17.70 0.57 -1.43
N GLU A 60 18.25 -0.21 -2.36
CA GLU A 60 19.51 0.11 -3.04
C GLU A 60 19.36 1.24 -4.05
N GLN A 61 18.28 1.23 -4.84
CA GLN A 61 18.08 2.17 -5.95
C GLN A 61 17.37 3.47 -5.54
N LEU A 62 16.76 3.50 -4.35
CA LEU A 62 16.05 4.66 -3.76
C LEU A 62 15.13 5.40 -4.76
N PRO A 63 14.23 4.71 -5.49
CA PRO A 63 13.32 5.37 -6.42
C PRO A 63 12.28 6.26 -5.73
N VAL A 64 12.09 6.05 -4.42
CA VAL A 64 11.30 6.89 -3.52
C VAL A 64 11.99 6.90 -2.16
N LEU A 65 12.04 8.06 -1.51
CA LEU A 65 12.53 8.19 -0.14
C LEU A 65 11.33 8.48 0.77
N PRO A 66 10.84 7.50 1.55
CA PRO A 66 9.72 7.72 2.46
C PRO A 66 10.15 8.66 3.59
N ILE A 67 9.59 9.87 3.64
CA ILE A 67 9.91 10.86 4.68
C ILE A 67 8.95 10.75 5.88
N TRP A 68 7.67 10.45 5.63
CA TRP A 68 6.64 10.46 6.66
C TRP A 68 5.52 9.45 6.36
N GLN A 69 5.04 8.78 7.40
CA GLN A 69 3.81 8.00 7.38
C GLN A 69 2.73 8.81 8.10
N ALA A 70 1.71 9.26 7.35
CA ALA A 70 0.68 10.15 7.86
C ALA A 70 -0.11 9.51 9.01
N LYS A 71 -0.42 10.30 10.03
CA LYS A 71 -1.42 9.96 11.05
C LYS A 71 -2.77 10.48 10.57
N GLN A 72 -3.80 9.64 10.64
CA GLN A 72 -5.16 10.08 10.37
C GLN A 72 -5.73 10.77 11.62
N TYR A 73 -6.29 11.95 11.42
CA TYR A 73 -6.96 12.72 12.46
C TYR A 73 -8.38 13.01 11.99
N ALA A 74 -9.36 12.87 12.88
CA ALA A 74 -10.73 13.28 12.62
C ALA A 74 -11.28 14.04 13.83
N VAL A 75 -12.12 15.04 13.54
CA VAL A 75 -12.83 15.86 14.53
C VAL A 75 -14.32 15.71 14.24
N ALA A 76 -15.10 15.35 15.25
CA ALA A 76 -16.53 15.17 15.16
C ALA A 76 -17.24 15.91 16.29
N GLY A 77 -18.51 16.28 16.09
CA GLY A 77 -19.33 16.86 17.15
C GLY A 77 -19.70 15.83 18.21
N ASP A 78 -20.01 16.29 19.43
CA ASP A 78 -20.28 15.41 20.58
C ASP A 78 -21.44 14.42 20.39
N ASN A 79 -22.30 14.64 19.40
CA ASN A 79 -23.44 13.78 19.05
C ASN A 79 -23.20 12.88 17.82
N VAL A 80 -21.95 12.74 17.38
CA VAL A 80 -21.55 11.83 16.30
C VAL A 80 -20.85 10.62 16.93
N TYR A 81 -21.30 9.42 16.56
CA TYR A 81 -20.78 8.14 17.07
C TYR A 81 -20.21 7.28 15.93
N GLY A 82 -19.33 6.32 16.26
CA GLY A 82 -18.73 5.38 15.31
C GLY A 82 -17.46 5.88 14.61
N LEU A 83 -16.87 6.99 15.09
CA LEU A 83 -15.67 7.58 14.50
C LEU A 83 -14.45 6.67 14.61
N GLU A 84 -14.35 5.90 15.70
CA GLU A 84 -13.30 4.92 15.95
C GLU A 84 -13.22 3.83 14.88
N ASN A 85 -14.35 3.47 14.26
CA ASN A 85 -14.42 2.49 13.17
C ASN A 85 -13.98 3.08 11.81
N CYS A 86 -13.86 4.40 11.72
CA CYS A 86 -13.47 5.13 10.52
C CYS A 86 -11.96 5.43 10.44
N LEU A 87 -11.22 5.22 11.53
CA LEU A 87 -9.79 5.51 11.66
C LEU A 87 -9.00 4.21 11.86
N ASP A 88 -9.06 3.31 10.87
CA ASP A 88 -8.38 2.02 10.92
C ASP A 88 -7.17 1.93 9.97
N THR A 89 -6.48 0.80 9.99
CA THR A 89 -5.26 0.56 9.20
C THR A 89 -5.50 0.53 7.69
N SER A 90 -6.75 0.45 7.23
CA SER A 90 -7.06 0.52 5.79
C SER A 90 -6.96 1.96 5.26
N THR A 91 -6.96 2.96 6.14
CA THR A 91 -7.03 4.38 5.82
C THR A 91 -8.28 4.82 5.04
N VAL A 92 -9.21 3.90 4.77
CA VAL A 92 -10.48 4.17 4.10
C VAL A 92 -11.49 4.68 5.12
N PHE A 93 -11.98 5.90 4.91
CA PHE A 93 -12.98 6.50 5.78
C PHE A 93 -14.38 5.94 5.45
N ARG A 94 -14.97 5.16 6.37
CA ARG A 94 -16.24 4.45 6.16
C ARG A 94 -17.43 5.25 6.70
N PHE A 95 -18.03 6.10 5.88
CA PHE A 95 -19.14 6.96 6.31
C PHE A 95 -20.38 6.22 6.85
N TRP A 96 -20.59 4.96 6.46
CA TRP A 96 -21.72 4.15 6.95
C TRP A 96 -21.56 3.68 8.39
N GLU A 97 -20.37 3.79 8.98
CA GLU A 97 -20.14 3.53 10.41
C GLU A 97 -20.61 4.70 11.29
N LEU A 98 -20.84 5.88 10.70
CA LEU A 98 -21.27 7.06 11.46
C LEU A 98 -22.77 7.05 11.74
N SER A 99 -23.11 7.44 12.97
CA SER A 99 -24.49 7.69 13.37
C SER A 99 -24.60 8.98 14.19
N LYS A 100 -25.83 9.50 14.28
CA LYS A 100 -26.15 10.74 15.00
C LYS A 100 -27.14 10.46 16.13
N GLY A 101 -26.85 10.99 17.31
CA GLY A 101 -27.77 11.09 18.46
C GLY A 101 -28.54 12.39 18.51
#